data_AF-A0A958X7L1-F1
#
_entry.id   AF-A0A958X7L1-F1
#
_cell.length_a   1.000
_cell.length_b   1.000
_cell.length_c   1.000
_cell.angle_alpha   90.00
_cell.angle_beta   90.00
_cell.angle_gamma   90.00
#
_symmetry.space_group_name_H-M   'P 1'
#
loop_
_entity.id
_entity.type
_entity.pdbx_description
1 polymer ?
#
loop_
_entity_poly.entity_id
_entity_poly.type
_entity_poly.pdbx_seq_one_letter_code
_entity_poly.pdbx_strand_id
1 'polypeptide(L)'
;KQNSGLAYRVEATVTNQILTNDVLAMFDDMIIDSQPGSDAYHYLVGYFKQYAQAEKLCNEIQERGFQDAHTVLMVNGIGVSKAEAVALLKRFPELTAYIRGK
;
A
#
# COMPACT_ATOMS: atom_id res chain seq x y z
N LYS A 1 2.32 -19.36 -15.87
CA LYS A 1 3.21 -18.29 -15.33
C LYS A 1 2.69 -17.93 -13.94
N GLN A 2 3.40 -18.30 -12.88
CA GLN A 2 2.96 -18.04 -11.52
C GLN A 2 3.08 -16.53 -11.26
N ASN A 3 1.96 -15.85 -11.17
CA ASN A 3 1.86 -14.49 -10.68
C ASN A 3 2.11 -14.62 -9.17
N SER A 4 3.37 -14.51 -8.75
CA SER A 4 3.92 -14.99 -7.48
C SER A 4 3.39 -14.23 -6.25
N GLY A 5 2.08 -14.08 -6.04
CA GLY A 5 1.49 -13.49 -4.85
C GLY A 5 1.82 -12.02 -4.55
N LEU A 6 2.81 -11.43 -5.24
CA LEU A 6 3.28 -10.08 -5.00
C LEU A 6 2.39 -9.06 -5.68
N ALA A 7 2.02 -8.04 -4.93
CA ALA A 7 1.38 -6.83 -5.41
C ALA A 7 1.78 -5.65 -4.54
N TYR A 8 1.46 -4.45 -4.99
CA TYR A 8 1.70 -3.20 -4.28
C TYR A 8 0.40 -2.42 -4.19
N ARG A 9 0.16 -1.81 -3.04
CA ARG A 9 -0.93 -0.87 -2.80
C ARG A 9 -0.36 0.43 -2.25
N VAL A 10 -1.17 1.46 -2.17
CA VAL A 10 -0.83 2.69 -1.45
C VAL A 10 -1.71 2.79 -0.23
N GLU A 11 -1.12 2.94 0.95
CA GLU A 11 -1.83 3.36 2.15
C GLU A 11 -1.90 4.88 2.12
N ALA A 12 -3.10 5.42 1.95
CA ALA A 12 -3.31 6.87 1.88
C ALA A 12 -3.19 7.51 3.27
N THR A 13 -3.76 6.86 4.29
CA THR A 13 -3.67 7.31 5.68
C THR A 13 -4.09 6.19 6.64
N VAL A 14 -3.72 6.35 7.91
CA VAL A 14 -4.17 5.54 9.04
C VAL A 14 -4.79 6.46 10.06
N THR A 15 -6.01 6.17 10.48
CA THR A 15 -6.75 7.00 11.44
C THR A 15 -7.58 6.13 12.37
N ASN A 16 -7.84 6.63 13.57
CA ASN A 16 -8.74 5.98 14.53
C ASN A 16 -10.21 6.42 14.40
N GLN A 17 -10.51 7.21 13.37
CA GLN A 17 -11.86 7.65 13.04
C GLN A 17 -12.13 7.40 11.56
N ILE A 18 -13.34 6.93 11.25
CA ILE A 18 -13.75 6.70 9.87
C ILE A 18 -13.79 8.05 9.14
N LEU A 19 -13.07 8.14 8.02
CA LEU A 19 -13.07 9.33 7.15
C LEU A 19 -14.44 9.58 6.53
N THR A 20 -14.73 10.85 6.25
CA THR A 20 -16.00 11.28 5.65
C THR A 20 -16.15 10.85 4.19
N ASN A 21 -17.39 10.74 3.73
CA ASN A 21 -17.74 10.19 2.42
C ASN A 21 -17.04 10.90 1.24
N ASP A 22 -16.85 12.22 1.30
CA ASP A 22 -16.14 12.98 0.26
C ASP A 22 -14.69 12.53 0.06
N VAL A 23 -13.98 12.17 1.14
CA VAL A 23 -12.61 11.67 1.08
C VAL A 23 -12.58 10.24 0.54
N LEU A 24 -13.54 9.41 0.98
CA LEU A 24 -13.68 8.03 0.51
C LEU A 24 -13.97 8.00 -1.01
N ALA A 25 -14.78 8.94 -1.50
CA ALA A 25 -15.16 9.05 -2.91
C ALA A 25 -14.03 9.51 -3.83
N MET A 26 -12.89 10.01 -3.29
CA MET A 26 -11.73 10.39 -4.11
C MET A 26 -11.01 9.18 -4.73
N PHE A 27 -11.33 7.96 -4.27
CA PHE A 27 -10.62 6.74 -4.60
C PHE A 27 -11.60 5.62 -5.00
N ASP A 28 -11.80 5.41 -6.30
CA ASP A 28 -12.71 4.38 -6.85
C ASP A 28 -12.48 2.96 -6.28
N ASP A 29 -11.24 2.57 -6.04
CA ASP A 29 -10.84 1.21 -5.62
C ASP A 29 -10.29 1.17 -4.17
N MET A 30 -10.83 2.00 -3.28
CA MET A 30 -10.37 2.06 -1.89
C MET A 30 -10.89 0.90 -1.04
N ILE A 31 -9.99 0.35 -0.22
CA ILE A 31 -10.25 -0.69 0.77
C ILE A 31 -9.92 -0.13 2.14
N ILE A 32 -10.84 -0.36 3.08
CA ILE A 32 -10.64 -0.05 4.48
C ILE A 32 -10.28 -1.37 5.16
N ASP A 33 -9.05 -1.47 5.68
CA ASP A 33 -8.60 -2.61 6.46
C ASP A 33 -8.58 -2.22 7.95
N SER A 34 -9.21 -3.05 8.78
CA SER A 34 -9.21 -2.91 10.24
C SER A 34 -9.05 -4.29 10.86
N GLN A 35 -8.01 -4.48 11.66
CA GLN A 35 -7.81 -5.75 12.36
C GLN A 35 -8.71 -5.84 13.60
N PRO A 36 -9.24 -7.03 13.95
CA PRO A 36 -9.98 -7.21 15.20
C PRO A 36 -9.17 -6.77 16.41
N GLY A 37 -9.71 -5.84 17.20
CA GLY A 37 -9.03 -5.27 18.37
C GLY A 37 -8.09 -4.10 18.06
N SER A 38 -7.98 -3.67 16.80
CA SER A 38 -7.34 -2.41 16.42
C SER A 38 -8.36 -1.29 16.37
N ASP A 39 -8.03 -0.14 16.97
CA ASP A 39 -8.79 1.10 16.80
C ASP A 39 -8.38 1.85 15.53
N ALA A 40 -7.49 1.30 14.70
CA ALA A 40 -6.97 1.95 13.49
C ALA A 40 -7.61 1.41 12.21
N TYR A 41 -8.00 2.33 11.33
CA TYR A 41 -8.47 2.10 9.98
C TYR A 41 -7.36 2.44 8.99
N HIS A 42 -6.98 1.46 8.18
CA HIS A 42 -5.99 1.58 7.12
C HIS A 42 -6.71 1.79 5.78
N TYR A 43 -6.44 2.91 5.12
CA TYR A 43 -7.06 3.27 3.85
C TYR A 43 -6.13 2.90 2.71
N LEU A 44 -6.36 1.74 2.11
CA LEU A 44 -5.54 1.19 1.04
C LEU A 44 -6.19 1.45 -0.32
N VAL A 45 -5.41 1.87 -1.31
CA VAL A 45 -5.89 2.15 -2.66
C VAL A 45 -5.01 1.52 -3.73
N GLY A 46 -5.64 1.20 -4.85
CA GLY A 46 -4.99 0.59 -6.00
C GLY A 46 -4.56 -0.86 -5.75
N TYR A 47 -4.06 -1.48 -6.82
CA TYR A 47 -3.47 -2.82 -6.80
C TYR A 47 -2.56 -2.99 -8.01
N PHE A 48 -1.26 -2.93 -7.76
CA PHE A 48 -0.24 -2.86 -8.81
C PHE A 48 0.69 -4.05 -8.76
N LYS A 49 1.19 -4.48 -9.92
CA LYS A 49 2.22 -5.53 -9.99
C LYS A 49 3.63 -4.95 -9.91
N GLN A 50 3.79 -3.65 -10.10
CA GLN A 50 5.09 -2.98 -10.15
C GLN A 50 5.13 -1.85 -9.12
N TYR A 51 6.25 -1.78 -8.39
CA TYR A 51 6.47 -0.75 -7.38
C TYR A 51 6.31 0.68 -7.95
N ALA A 52 6.91 0.96 -9.11
CA ALA A 52 6.86 2.28 -9.75
C ALA A 52 5.43 2.78 -10.06
N GLN A 53 4.49 1.87 -10.34
CA GLN A 53 3.10 2.25 -10.58
C GLN A 53 2.41 2.68 -9.27
N ALA A 54 2.68 1.95 -8.18
CA ALA A 54 2.18 2.29 -6.86
C ALA A 54 2.83 3.57 -6.32
N GLU A 55 4.13 3.77 -6.56
CA GLU A 55 4.84 5.00 -6.20
C GLU A 55 4.29 6.22 -6.93
N LYS A 56 3.96 6.09 -8.23
CA LYS A 56 3.30 7.18 -8.98
C LYS A 56 1.98 7.58 -8.33
N LEU A 57 1.11 6.61 -8.03
CA LEU A 57 -0.15 6.89 -7.34
C LEU A 57 0.10 7.49 -5.94
N CYS A 58 1.10 7.00 -5.22
CA CYS A 58 1.49 7.51 -3.92
C CYS A 58 1.82 9.01 -3.98
N ASN A 59 2.62 9.43 -4.95
CA ASN A 59 2.95 10.84 -5.14
C ASN A 59 1.70 11.67 -5.47
N GLU A 60 0.83 11.18 -6.37
CA GLU A 60 -0.43 11.86 -6.71
C GLU A 60 -1.35 12.02 -5.47
N ILE A 61 -1.33 11.06 -4.56
CA ILE A 61 -2.11 11.09 -3.31
C ILE A 61 -1.52 12.07 -2.29
N GLN A 62 -0.19 12.08 -2.16
CA GLN A 62 0.51 13.05 -1.34
C GLN A 62 0.22 14.48 -1.80
N GLU A 63 0.31 14.73 -3.12
CA GLU A 63 -0.01 16.04 -3.72
C GLU A 63 -1.45 16.50 -3.45
N ARG A 64 -2.38 15.57 -3.20
CA ARG A 64 -3.79 15.86 -2.84
C ARG A 64 -4.01 16.10 -1.35
N GLY A 65 -2.96 16.06 -0.53
CA GLY A 65 -3.01 16.41 0.90
C GLY A 65 -2.76 15.24 1.86
N PHE A 66 -2.58 14.01 1.36
CA PHE A 66 -2.29 12.84 2.18
C PHE A 66 -0.78 12.63 2.28
N GLN A 67 -0.09 13.53 2.98
CA GLN A 67 1.38 13.57 3.01
C GLN A 67 2.02 12.32 3.61
N ASP A 68 1.31 11.62 4.51
CA ASP A 68 1.75 10.36 5.13
C ASP A 68 1.54 9.13 4.24
N ALA A 69 1.01 9.32 3.02
CA ALA A 69 0.75 8.20 2.13
C ALA A 69 2.05 7.49 1.74
N HIS A 70 1.99 6.16 1.67
CA HIS A 70 3.15 5.36 1.32
C HIS A 70 2.76 4.06 0.63
N THR A 71 3.69 3.48 -0.13
CA THR A 71 3.48 2.19 -0.78
C THR A 71 3.60 1.04 0.21
N VAL A 72 2.69 0.09 0.14
CA VAL A 72 2.65 -1.15 0.93
C VAL A 72 2.85 -2.36 0.01
N LEU A 73 3.77 -3.25 0.38
CA LEU A 73 3.95 -4.53 -0.29
C LEU A 73 2.91 -5.53 0.19
N MET A 74 2.24 -6.18 -0.75
CA MET A 74 1.31 -7.27 -0.51
C MET A 74 1.94 -8.59 -0.97
N VAL A 75 1.99 -9.59 -0.09
CA VAL A 75 2.45 -10.94 -0.40
C VAL A 75 1.32 -11.91 -0.13
N ASN A 76 0.80 -12.53 -1.19
CA ASN A 76 -0.41 -13.37 -1.16
C ASN A 76 -1.62 -12.66 -0.53
N GLY A 77 -1.76 -11.36 -0.78
CA GLY A 77 -2.84 -10.55 -0.23
C GLY A 77 -2.64 -10.08 1.21
N ILE A 78 -1.50 -10.38 1.84
CA ILE A 78 -1.16 -9.92 3.18
C ILE A 78 -0.14 -8.78 3.09
N GLY A 79 -0.38 -7.68 3.81
CA GLY A 79 0.56 -6.56 3.89
C GLY A 79 1.84 -6.97 4.63
N VAL A 80 2.99 -6.59 4.08
CA VAL A 80 4.32 -6.98 4.60
C VAL A 80 5.17 -5.74 4.81
N SER A 81 5.85 -5.67 5.96
CA SER A 81 6.74 -4.55 6.29
C SER A 81 7.98 -4.51 5.39
N LYS A 82 8.64 -3.34 5.29
CA LYS A 82 9.94 -3.24 4.59
C LYS A 82 10.99 -4.17 5.19
N ALA A 83 10.99 -4.37 6.50
CA ALA A 83 11.92 -5.28 7.18
C ALA A 83 11.72 -6.74 6.74
N GLU A 84 10.47 -7.20 6.69
CA GLU A 84 10.14 -8.53 6.17
C GLU A 84 10.43 -8.67 4.67
N ALA A 85 10.20 -7.60 3.90
CA ALA A 85 10.51 -7.58 2.46
C ALA A 85 12.00 -7.83 2.18
N VAL A 86 12.91 -7.38 3.06
CA VAL A 86 14.36 -7.65 2.94
C VAL A 86 14.63 -9.16 3.00
N ALA A 87 13.94 -9.91 3.87
CA ALA A 87 14.10 -11.37 3.95
C ALA A 87 13.62 -12.09 2.67
N LEU A 88 12.72 -11.45 1.92
CA LEU A 88 12.14 -11.99 0.69
C LEU A 88 12.97 -11.73 -0.57
N LEU A 89 14.00 -10.88 -0.51
CA LEU A 89 14.85 -10.51 -1.66
C LEU A 89 15.46 -11.70 -2.40
N LYS A 90 15.82 -12.77 -1.67
CA LYS A 90 16.37 -14.00 -2.27
C LYS A 90 15.38 -14.66 -3.24
N ARG A 91 14.08 -14.55 -2.94
CA ARG A 91 13.00 -15.12 -3.74
C ARG A 91 12.45 -14.12 -4.75
N PHE A 92 12.48 -12.83 -4.42
CA PHE A 92 11.93 -11.75 -5.21
C PHE A 92 12.92 -10.58 -5.33
N PRO A 93 13.90 -10.67 -6.25
CA PRO A 93 14.91 -9.63 -6.43
C PRO A 93 14.32 -8.26 -6.82
N GLU A 94 13.14 -8.26 -7.43
CA GLU A 94 12.38 -7.04 -7.82
C GLU A 94 12.01 -6.15 -6.62
N LEU A 95 11.96 -6.69 -5.39
CA LEU A 95 11.71 -5.90 -4.18
C LEU A 95 12.81 -4.87 -3.88
N THR A 96 13.96 -4.95 -4.58
CA THR A 96 15.05 -3.98 -4.43
C THR A 96 14.58 -2.55 -4.69
N ALA A 97 13.70 -2.33 -5.67
CA ALA A 97 13.15 -1.01 -5.98
C ALA A 97 12.33 -0.46 -4.80
N TYR A 98 11.38 -1.26 -4.30
CA TYR A 98 10.55 -0.96 -3.13
C TYR A 98 11.37 -0.68 -1.86
N ILE A 99 12.38 -1.50 -1.58
CA ILE A 99 13.23 -1.34 -0.39
C ILE A 99 14.06 -0.05 -0.47
N ARG A 100 14.53 0.31 -1.67
CA ARG A 100 15.37 1.49 -1.88
C ARG A 100 14.57 2.78 -2.09
N GLY A 101 13.27 2.69 -2.36
CA GLY A 101 12.43 3.84 -2.72
C GLY A 101 12.88 4.48 -4.04
N LYS A 102 13.14 3.66 -5.06
CA LYS A 102 13.65 4.07 -6.38
C LYS A 102 12.98 3.33 -7.52
#